data_AF-A0A023FMK8-F1
#
_entry.id   AF-A0A023FMK8-F1
#
_cell.length_a   1.000
_cell.length_b   1.000
_cell.length_c   1.000
_cell.angle_alpha   90.00
_cell.angle_beta   90.00
_cell.angle_gamma   90.00
#
_symmetry.space_group_name_H-M   'P 1'
#
loop_
_entity.id
_entity.type
_entity.pdbx_description
1 polymer ?
#
loop_
_entity_poly.entity_id
_entity_poly.type
_entity_poly.pdbx_seq_one_letter_code
_entity_poly.pdbx_strand_id
1 'polypeptide(L)'
;MKGFLVCVLLVAFTAVSFGHHLELCDKTDGQLKSELQCIRRSISAAANQSFDNAATTLGCQDSACVIRKLCVGNDLEKAMAKHFAKSQITEIHNAATACDPSAGHHH
;
A
#
# COMPACT_ATOMS: atom_id res chain seq x y z
N MET A 1 36.03 -26.35 13.95
CA MET A 1 35.98 -25.35 12.86
C MET A 1 34.70 -25.58 12.06
N LYS A 2 33.88 -24.52 11.92
CA LYS A 2 32.93 -24.21 10.82
C LYS A 2 31.89 -25.30 10.42
N GLY A 3 30.59 -25.04 10.36
CA GLY A 3 29.85 -23.79 10.41
C GLY A 3 28.34 -24.10 10.50
N PHE A 4 27.63 -23.15 11.10
CA PHE A 4 26.18 -23.16 11.26
C PHE A 4 25.48 -23.29 9.89
N LEU A 5 24.65 -24.32 9.74
CA LEU A 5 23.71 -24.45 8.63
C LEU A 5 22.57 -23.44 8.83
N VAL A 6 22.37 -22.66 7.78
CA VAL A 6 21.53 -21.47 7.66
C VAL A 6 20.06 -21.81 7.87
N CYS A 7 19.41 -21.11 8.81
CA CYS A 7 17.95 -21.07 8.96
C CYS A 7 17.32 -20.43 7.71
N VAL A 8 16.76 -21.25 6.82
CA VAL A 8 15.82 -20.79 5.80
C VAL A 8 14.42 -20.80 6.43
N LEU A 9 14.09 -19.73 7.15
CA LEU A 9 12.71 -19.43 7.54
C LEU A 9 12.04 -18.73 6.37
N LEU A 10 11.50 -19.51 5.43
CA LEU A 10 10.48 -19.05 4.50
C LEU A 10 9.17 -18.92 5.29
N VAL A 11 8.99 -17.76 5.92
CA VAL A 11 7.68 -17.38 6.48
C VAL A 11 6.77 -17.11 5.30
N ALA A 12 5.94 -18.09 4.96
CA ALA A 12 4.79 -17.90 4.11
C ALA A 12 3.80 -17.03 4.89
N PHE A 13 3.80 -15.73 4.59
CA PHE A 13 2.74 -14.82 5.04
C PHE A 13 1.49 -15.16 4.24
N THR A 14 0.70 -16.11 4.72
CA THR A 14 -0.69 -16.24 4.28
C THR A 14 -1.49 -15.18 5.03
N ALA A 15 -1.60 -14.00 4.43
CA ALA A 15 -2.50 -12.96 4.89
C ALA A 15 -3.94 -13.43 4.67
N VAL A 16 -4.64 -13.75 5.77
CA VAL A 16 -6.08 -13.97 5.75
C VAL A 16 -6.76 -12.60 5.73
N SER A 17 -7.65 -12.46 4.76
CA SER A 17 -8.35 -11.27 4.26
C SER A 17 -9.16 -10.49 5.30
N PHE A 18 -9.02 -9.16 5.27
CA PHE A 18 -10.14 -8.21 5.42
C PHE A 18 -10.01 -7.11 4.35
N GLY A 19 -11.11 -6.88 3.62
CA GLY A 19 -11.18 -6.44 2.23
C GLY A 19 -10.55 -5.09 1.86
N HIS A 20 -9.96 -5.03 0.66
CA HIS A 20 -9.51 -3.88 -0.12
C HIS A 20 -8.33 -3.03 0.39
N HIS A 21 -8.11 -2.85 1.70
CA HIS A 21 -6.93 -2.10 2.19
C HIS A 21 -5.64 -2.93 2.18
N LEU A 22 -5.73 -4.24 2.43
CA LEU A 22 -4.60 -5.15 2.34
C LEU A 22 -4.17 -5.44 0.90
N GLU A 23 -5.04 -5.19 -0.09
CA GLU A 23 -4.72 -5.54 -1.48
C GLU A 23 -3.54 -4.74 -2.03
N LEU A 24 -3.39 -3.45 -1.68
CA LEU A 24 -2.19 -2.71 -2.08
C LEU A 24 -0.91 -3.28 -1.44
N CYS A 25 -1.00 -3.82 -0.22
CA CYS A 25 0.13 -4.41 0.47
C CYS A 25 0.54 -5.75 -0.15
N ASP A 26 -0.42 -6.51 -0.68
CA ASP A 26 -0.20 -7.85 -1.25
C ASP A 26 0.16 -7.84 -2.74
N LYS A 27 -0.07 -6.72 -3.44
CA LYS A 27 0.30 -6.58 -4.86
C LYS A 27 1.81 -6.63 -5.07
N THR A 28 2.24 -7.10 -6.24
CA THR A 28 3.65 -6.99 -6.67
C THR A 28 4.04 -5.54 -6.90
N ASP A 29 5.34 -5.22 -6.91
CA ASP A 29 5.80 -3.84 -7.11
C ASP A 29 5.32 -3.23 -8.43
N GLY A 30 5.24 -4.03 -9.50
CA GLY A 30 4.73 -3.58 -10.80
C GLY A 30 3.23 -3.25 -10.74
N GLN A 31 2.42 -4.14 -10.16
CA GLN A 31 0.98 -3.92 -9.99
C GLN A 31 0.70 -2.71 -9.09
N LEU A 32 1.39 -2.63 -7.96
CA LEU A 32 1.26 -1.53 -7.01
C LEU A 32 1.59 -0.18 -7.66
N LYS A 33 2.68 -0.11 -8.43
CA LYS A 33 3.05 1.12 -9.16
C LYS A 33 1.99 1.51 -10.19
N SER A 34 1.49 0.55 -10.95
CA SER A 34 0.45 0.79 -11.96
C SER A 34 -0.85 1.32 -11.33
N GLU A 35 -1.32 0.68 -10.26
CA GLU A 35 -2.54 1.13 -9.57
C GLU A 35 -2.35 2.48 -8.90
N LEU A 36 -1.18 2.72 -8.28
CA LEU A 36 -0.90 4.03 -7.68
C LEU A 36 -0.86 5.15 -8.72
N GLN A 37 -0.50 4.88 -9.98
CA GLN A 37 -0.64 5.88 -11.05
C GLN A 37 -2.10 6.23 -11.33
N CYS A 38 -3.00 5.24 -11.29
CA CYS A 38 -4.44 5.49 -11.40
C CYS A 38 -4.96 6.25 -10.17
N ILE A 39 -4.65 5.77 -8.97
CA ILE A 39 -5.08 6.40 -7.70
C ILE A 39 -4.65 7.86 -7.64
N ARG A 40 -3.38 8.16 -7.94
CA ARG A 40 -2.85 9.54 -7.95
C ARG A 40 -3.59 10.48 -8.91
N ARG A 41 -4.19 9.95 -9.99
CA ARG A 41 -5.01 10.74 -10.94
C ARG A 41 -6.47 10.88 -10.49
N SER A 42 -6.95 9.96 -9.67
CA SER A 42 -8.34 9.86 -9.24
C SER A 42 -8.62 10.54 -7.89
N ILE A 43 -7.59 10.92 -7.14
CA ILE A 43 -7.69 11.63 -5.87
C ILE A 43 -7.43 13.14 -6.01
N SER A 44 -7.89 13.89 -5.02
CA SER A 44 -7.73 15.33 -4.89
C SER A 44 -6.27 15.76 -4.83
N ALA A 45 -6.02 17.02 -5.18
CA ALA A 45 -4.71 17.63 -5.04
C ALA A 45 -4.20 17.59 -3.58
N ALA A 46 -5.10 17.74 -2.61
CA ALA A 46 -4.75 17.67 -1.20
C ALA A 46 -4.29 16.26 -0.78
N ALA A 47 -5.00 15.21 -1.20
CA ALA A 47 -4.58 13.83 -0.94
C ALA A 47 -3.26 13.47 -1.65
N ASN A 48 -3.07 13.96 -2.87
CA ASN A 48 -1.80 13.87 -3.59
C ASN A 48 -0.65 14.52 -2.82
N GLN A 49 -0.86 15.73 -2.30
CA GLN A 49 0.13 16.41 -1.48
C GLN A 49 0.46 15.63 -0.20
N SER A 50 -0.53 15.01 0.44
CA SER A 50 -0.28 14.15 1.61
C SER A 50 0.60 12.95 1.26
N PHE A 51 0.47 12.35 0.07
CA PHE A 51 1.40 11.31 -0.36
C PHE A 51 2.82 11.85 -0.53
N ASP A 52 3.00 13.05 -1.08
CA ASP A 52 4.33 13.65 -1.27
C ASP A 52 4.99 14.01 0.08
N ASN A 53 4.18 14.48 1.04
CA ASN A 53 4.61 14.69 2.42
C ASN A 53 4.98 13.38 3.12
N ALA A 54 4.19 12.33 2.92
CA ALA A 54 4.48 10.99 3.43
C ALA A 54 5.77 10.44 2.80
N ALA A 55 5.97 10.65 1.51
CA ALA A 55 7.19 10.25 0.80
C ALA A 55 8.43 10.94 1.40
N THR A 56 8.34 12.24 1.62
CA THR A 56 9.41 13.02 2.27
C THR A 56 9.70 12.50 3.68
N THR A 57 8.66 12.31 4.50
CA THR A 57 8.78 11.87 5.89
C THR A 57 9.38 10.47 6.01
N LEU A 58 8.99 9.58 5.10
CA LEU A 58 9.43 8.19 5.09
C LEU A 58 10.71 7.97 4.27
N GLY A 59 11.28 9.01 3.65
CA GLY A 59 12.46 8.90 2.78
C GLY A 59 12.21 8.01 1.55
N CYS A 60 11.04 8.14 0.94
CA CYS A 60 10.62 7.41 -0.24
C CYS A 60 10.71 8.27 -1.50
N GLN A 61 11.09 7.65 -2.63
CA GLN A 61 11.16 8.32 -3.93
C GLN A 61 9.84 8.29 -4.70
N ASP A 62 8.93 7.37 -4.35
CA ASP A 62 7.63 7.21 -4.99
C ASP A 62 6.55 6.75 -3.99
N SER A 63 5.30 6.82 -4.45
CA SER A 63 4.13 6.40 -3.66
C SER A 63 4.13 4.91 -3.33
N ALA A 64 4.74 4.07 -4.18
CA ALA A 64 4.78 2.63 -3.95
C ALA A 64 5.65 2.33 -2.73
N CYS A 65 6.81 2.97 -2.59
CA CYS A 65 7.63 2.92 -1.39
C CYS A 65 6.86 3.38 -0.15
N VAL A 66 6.06 4.45 -0.25
CA VAL A 66 5.24 4.93 0.88
C VAL A 66 4.29 3.83 1.33
N ILE A 67 3.49 3.28 0.40
CA ILE A 67 2.56 2.20 0.72
C ILE A 67 3.30 1.00 1.31
N ARG A 68 4.41 0.55 0.71
CA ARG A 68 5.22 -0.56 1.24
C ARG A 68 5.67 -0.33 2.68
N LYS A 69 6.12 0.88 3.02
CA LYS A 69 6.53 1.20 4.39
C LYS A 69 5.36 1.25 5.37
N LEU A 70 4.20 1.71 4.92
CA LEU A 70 2.98 1.71 5.73
C LEU A 70 2.41 0.29 5.93
N CYS A 71 2.62 -0.61 4.97
CA CYS A 71 2.26 -2.02 5.03
C CYS A 71 3.14 -2.87 5.97
N VAL A 72 4.24 -2.34 6.51
CA VAL A 72 5.10 -3.09 7.46
C VAL A 72 4.35 -3.44 8.75
N GLY A 73 3.32 -2.67 9.11
CA GLY A 73 2.37 -3.03 10.16
C GLY A 73 1.15 -3.75 9.58
N ASN A 74 0.57 -4.67 10.35
CA ASN A 74 -0.67 -5.40 9.97
C ASN A 74 -1.93 -4.50 9.90
N ASP A 75 -1.78 -3.17 9.91
CA ASP A 75 -2.87 -2.20 9.91
C ASP A 75 -2.49 -0.98 9.07
N LEU A 76 -2.75 -1.08 7.76
CA LEU A 76 -2.46 -0.03 6.80
C LEU A 76 -3.26 1.24 7.09
N GLU A 77 -4.54 1.13 7.46
CA GLU A 77 -5.39 2.29 7.72
C GLU A 77 -4.84 3.11 8.90
N LYS A 78 -4.46 2.45 9.99
CA LYS A 78 -3.82 3.10 11.14
C LYS A 78 -2.46 3.69 10.80
N ALA A 79 -1.69 3.06 9.91
CA ALA A 79 -0.43 3.62 9.43
C ALA A 79 -0.67 4.87 8.56
N MET A 80 -1.66 4.84 7.67
CA MET A 80 -2.08 5.98 6.85
C MET A 80 -2.60 7.13 7.72
N ALA A 81 -3.32 6.86 8.81
CA ALA A 81 -3.81 7.90 9.73
C ALA A 81 -2.72 8.78 10.36
N LYS A 82 -1.44 8.38 10.27
CA LYS A 82 -0.30 9.20 10.70
C LYS A 82 0.10 10.28 9.68
N HIS A 83 -0.28 10.11 8.42
CA HIS A 83 0.16 10.96 7.30
C HIS A 83 -1.00 11.56 6.50
N PHE A 84 -2.20 10.99 6.62
CA PHE A 84 -3.38 11.36 5.86
C PHE A 84 -4.54 11.68 6.80
N ALA A 85 -5.33 12.69 6.46
CA ALA A 85 -6.60 12.93 7.13
C ALA A 85 -7.60 11.80 6.80
N LYS A 86 -8.56 11.54 7.69
CA LYS A 86 -9.57 10.48 7.49
C LYS A 86 -10.30 10.60 6.15
N SER A 87 -10.67 11.82 5.74
CA SER A 87 -11.29 12.07 4.44
C SER A 87 -10.40 11.70 3.25
N GLN A 88 -9.10 11.95 3.35
CA GLN A 88 -8.11 11.57 2.33
C GLN A 88 -7.94 10.05 2.29
N ILE A 89 -7.99 9.36 3.43
CA ILE A 89 -7.93 7.89 3.47
C ILE A 89 -9.14 7.29 2.78
N THR A 90 -10.34 7.81 3.05
CA THR A 90 -11.57 7.39 2.35
C THR A 90 -11.48 7.65 0.84
N GLU A 91 -10.93 8.80 0.45
CA GLU A 91 -10.72 9.13 -0.95
C GLU A 91 -9.75 8.16 -1.64
N ILE A 92 -8.62 7.85 -0.99
CA ILE A 92 -7.64 6.88 -1.49
C ILE A 92 -8.24 5.48 -1.58
N HIS A 93 -9.05 5.08 -0.59
CA HIS A 93 -9.77 3.81 -0.62
C HIS A 93 -10.69 3.70 -1.83
N ASN A 94 -11.56 4.70 -2.04
CA ASN A 94 -12.49 4.71 -3.16
C ASN A 94 -11.75 4.69 -4.51
N ALA A 95 -10.65 5.44 -4.60
CA ALA A 95 -9.80 5.44 -5.79
C ALA A 95 -9.13 4.07 -6.00
N ALA A 96 -8.65 3.41 -4.95
CA ALA A 96 -8.07 2.07 -5.04
C ALA A 96 -9.09 1.05 -5.55
N THR A 97 -10.31 1.05 -5.01
CA THR A 97 -11.40 0.17 -5.47
C THR A 97 -11.75 0.41 -6.94
N ALA A 98 -11.79 1.67 -7.39
CA ALA A 98 -12.08 2.01 -8.79
C ALA A 98 -10.91 1.71 -9.74
N CYS A 99 -9.68 1.72 -9.22
CA CYS A 99 -8.45 1.50 -9.99
C CYS A 99 -7.97 0.05 -9.97
N ASP A 100 -8.56 -0.82 -9.15
CA ASP A 100 -8.20 -2.24 -9.12
C ASP A 100 -8.77 -2.97 -10.35
N PRO A 101 -7.90 -3.49 -11.24
CA PRO A 101 -8.36 -4.25 -12.41
C PRO A 101 -9.05 -5.57 -12.02
N SER A 102 -8.86 -6.04 -10.78
CA SER A 102 -9.40 -7.31 -10.28
C SER A 102 -10.82 -7.17 -9.73
N ALA A 103 -11.23 -5.96 -9.35
CA ALA A 103 -12.55 -5.66 -8.80
C ALA A 103 -13.71 -5.98 -9.77
N GLY A 104 -13.42 -6.20 -11.06
CA GLY A 104 -14.40 -6.55 -12.10
C GLY A 104 -14.64 -8.04 -12.35
N HIS A 105 -14.00 -8.97 -11.63
CA HIS A 105 -14.11 -10.41 -11.90
C HIS A 105 -15.13 -11.17 -11.02
N HIS A 106 -16.03 -10.47 -10.34
CA HIS A 106 -17.17 -11.08 -9.64
C HIS A 106 -18.48 -10.86 -10.42
N HIS A 107 -18.67 -11.64 -11.49
CA HIS A 107 -19.98 -11.90 -12.09
C HIS A 107 -20.08 -13.36 -12.53
#